data_AF-A0AAD6LTE0-F1
#
_entry.id   AF-A0AAD6LTE0-F1
#
_cell.length_a   1.000
_cell.length_b   1.000
_cell.length_c   1.000
_cell.angle_alpha   90.00
_cell.angle_beta   90.00
_cell.angle_gamma   90.00
#
_symmetry.space_group_name_H-M   'P 1'
#
loop_
_entity.id
_entity.type
_entity.pdbx_description
1 polymer ?
#
loop_
_entity_poly.entity_id
_entity_poly.type
_entity_poly.pdbx_seq_one_letter_code
_entity_poly.pdbx_strand_id
1 'polypeptide(L)'
;MTLFVRPRYHDFFIRGMVPLQHYWPIRDTSKCTSLKFAVEWGNNHTKEAQAIGEAASNFIHEDMKIDYVYDYIFHLLNEYAKLLKFKPKIPPGADELCPETMACPTNGIHRKFMEESMVLSPSDAIPCTLPPHDPSVLGSLRDRKDKSTKQVESWENEYWEKLITVCS
;
A
#
# COMPACT_ATOMS: atom_id res chain seq x y z
N MET A 1 -6.31 -15.54 3.88
CA MET A 1 -5.19 -15.13 3.02
C MET A 1 -5.59 -13.98 2.11
N THR A 2 -4.78 -12.92 2.09
CA THR A 2 -4.94 -11.79 1.16
C THR A 2 -4.25 -12.10 -0.16
N LEU A 3 -4.97 -12.02 -1.27
CA LEU A 3 -4.42 -12.22 -2.62
C LEU A 3 -4.18 -10.88 -3.29
N PHE A 4 -3.03 -10.71 -3.93
CA PHE A 4 -2.68 -9.45 -4.56
C PHE A 4 -2.04 -9.67 -5.93
N VAL A 5 -2.76 -9.23 -6.97
CA VAL A 5 -2.26 -9.29 -8.35
C VAL A 5 -1.14 -8.28 -8.51
N ARG A 6 0.00 -8.74 -9.03
CA ARG A 6 1.17 -7.91 -9.28
C ARG A 6 0.74 -6.66 -10.06
N PRO A 7 0.79 -5.47 -9.44
CA PRO A 7 0.20 -4.30 -10.04
C PRO A 7 1.17 -3.69 -11.05
N ARG A 8 0.63 -2.99 -12.05
CA ARG A 8 1.41 -2.13 -12.94
C ARG A 8 1.60 -0.73 -12.37
N TYR A 9 0.71 -0.32 -11.46
CA TYR A 9 0.66 0.99 -10.83
C TYR A 9 0.74 0.82 -9.31
N HIS A 10 1.54 1.65 -8.64
CA HIS A 10 1.75 1.55 -7.21
C HIS A 10 1.12 2.72 -6.48
N ASP A 11 0.26 2.40 -5.52
CA ASP A 11 -0.15 3.30 -4.45
C ASP A 11 0.97 3.46 -3.40
N PHE A 12 0.89 4.51 -2.58
CA PHE A 12 1.96 4.87 -1.64
C PHE A 12 2.21 3.77 -0.60
N PHE A 13 1.17 3.11 -0.10
CA PHE A 13 1.27 2.10 0.95
C PHE A 13 1.72 0.71 0.47
N ILE A 14 1.49 0.38 -0.80
CA ILE A 14 1.87 -0.92 -1.39
C ILE A 14 3.39 -1.14 -1.31
N ARG A 15 4.15 -0.04 -1.22
CA ARG A 15 5.60 -0.07 -1.04
C ARG A 15 6.00 -0.74 0.28
N GLY A 16 5.22 -0.55 1.34
CA GLY A 16 5.43 -1.15 2.67
C GLY A 16 5.01 -2.62 2.78
N MET A 17 4.11 -3.09 1.91
CA MET A 17 3.67 -4.50 1.93
C MET A 17 4.73 -5.46 1.38
N VAL A 18 4.76 -6.71 1.87
CA VAL A 18 5.78 -7.71 1.56
C VAL A 18 5.10 -9.02 1.17
N PRO A 19 5.45 -9.65 0.04
CA PRO A 19 4.91 -10.95 -0.35
C PRO A 19 5.22 -12.03 0.70
N LEU A 20 4.30 -12.98 0.88
CA LEU A 20 4.32 -14.05 1.90
C LEU A 20 4.21 -13.57 3.36
N GLN A 21 4.28 -12.27 3.62
CA GLN A 21 4.00 -11.69 4.93
C GLN A 21 2.62 -11.03 4.95
N HIS A 22 2.39 -10.08 4.04
CA HIS A 22 1.15 -9.29 3.99
C HIS A 22 0.21 -9.74 2.87
N TYR A 23 0.69 -10.50 1.89
CA TYR A 23 -0.15 -10.99 0.79
C TYR A 23 0.50 -12.14 0.04
N TRP A 24 -0.32 -12.90 -0.68
CA TRP A 24 0.13 -13.85 -1.69
C TRP A 24 0.20 -13.19 -3.08
N PRO A 25 1.37 -13.17 -3.74
CA PRO A 25 1.52 -12.54 -5.05
C PRO A 25 0.87 -13.39 -6.14
N ILE A 26 0.05 -12.75 -7.00
CA ILE A 26 -0.54 -13.36 -8.19
C ILE A 26 0.10 -12.76 -9.45
N ARG A 27 0.50 -13.61 -10.40
CA ARG A 27 1.14 -13.17 -11.65
C ARG A 27 0.17 -12.39 -12.53
N ASP A 28 0.63 -11.27 -13.11
CA ASP A 28 -0.19 -10.48 -14.05
C ASP A 28 -0.40 -11.20 -15.40
N THR A 29 0.58 -11.98 -15.85
CA THR A 29 0.56 -12.66 -17.16
C THR A 29 -0.28 -13.94 -17.18
N SER A 30 -0.41 -14.62 -16.04
CA SER A 30 -1.07 -15.92 -15.92
C SER A 30 -2.03 -15.96 -14.71
N LYS A 31 -2.91 -14.95 -14.62
CA LYS A 31 -3.78 -14.70 -13.45
C LYS A 31 -4.58 -15.93 -13.03
N CYS A 32 -5.25 -16.61 -13.96
CA CYS A 32 -6.15 -17.72 -13.61
C CYS A 32 -5.40 -18.94 -13.06
N THR A 33 -4.26 -19.31 -13.66
CA THR A 33 -3.44 -20.43 -13.18
C THR A 33 -2.78 -20.11 -11.85
N SER A 34 -2.30 -18.87 -11.70
CA SER A 34 -1.68 -18.39 -10.47
C SER A 34 -2.69 -18.31 -9.32
N LEU A 35 -3.91 -17.85 -9.61
CA LEU A 35 -5.02 -17.84 -8.66
C LEU A 35 -5.43 -19.26 -8.23
N LYS A 36 -5.56 -20.19 -9.18
CA LYS A 36 -5.90 -21.59 -8.87
C LYS A 36 -4.86 -22.21 -7.95
N PHE A 37 -3.57 -22.05 -8.27
CA PHE A 37 -2.48 -22.54 -7.43
C PHE A 37 -2.52 -21.90 -6.03
N ALA A 38 -2.72 -20.59 -5.92
CA ALA A 38 -2.79 -19.90 -4.64
C ALA A 38 -3.93 -20.44 -3.75
N VAL A 39 -5.09 -20.73 -4.34
CA VAL A 39 -6.24 -21.31 -3.61
C VAL A 39 -5.93 -22.74 -3.15
N GLU A 40 -5.39 -23.58 -4.02
CA GLU A 40 -5.01 -24.96 -3.69
C GLU A 40 -3.93 -25.00 -2.60
N TRP A 41 -2.92 -24.13 -2.71
CA TRP A 41 -1.89 -23.97 -1.69
C TRP A 41 -2.48 -23.54 -0.34
N GLY A 42 -3.34 -22.50 -0.34
CA GLY A 42 -3.96 -21.98 0.87
C GLY A 42 -4.88 -22.98 1.57
N ASN A 43 -5.60 -23.80 0.80
CA ASN A 43 -6.43 -24.88 1.34
C ASN A 43 -5.59 -25.98 2.01
N ASN A 44 -4.36 -26.21 1.55
CA ASN A 44 -3.43 -27.18 2.13
C ASN A 44 -2.54 -26.60 3.25
N HIS A 45 -2.48 -25.26 3.38
CA HIS A 45 -1.64 -24.54 4.35
C HIS A 45 -2.48 -23.51 5.11
N THR A 46 -3.52 -24.00 5.80
CA THR A 46 -4.55 -23.13 6.39
C THR A 46 -4.01 -22.19 7.45
N LYS A 47 -3.03 -22.63 8.26
CA LYS A 47 -2.41 -21.81 9.32
C LYS A 47 -1.59 -20.66 8.72
N GLU A 48 -0.79 -20.96 7.71
CA GLU A 48 0.03 -19.97 7.01
C GLU A 48 -0.85 -18.99 6.23
N ALA A 49 -1.88 -19.49 5.56
CA ALA A 49 -2.88 -18.69 4.87
C ALA A 49 -3.65 -17.74 5.81
N GLN A 50 -3.92 -18.19 7.04
CA GLN A 50 -4.51 -17.36 8.10
C GLN A 50 -3.51 -16.30 8.57
N ALA A 51 -2.27 -16.68 8.89
CA ALA A 51 -1.24 -15.75 9.34
C ALA A 51 -0.96 -14.62 8.34
N ILE A 52 -0.94 -14.92 7.04
CA ILE A 52 -0.82 -13.90 5.99
C ILE A 52 -2.01 -12.94 6.01
N GLY A 53 -3.23 -13.45 6.19
CA GLY A 53 -4.43 -12.63 6.27
C GLY A 53 -4.44 -11.71 7.50
N GLU A 54 -4.07 -12.24 8.66
CA GLU A 54 -3.97 -11.49 9.91
C GLU A 54 -2.90 -10.41 9.82
N ALA A 55 -1.71 -10.73 9.31
CA ALA A 55 -0.64 -9.76 9.11
C ALA A 55 -1.04 -8.65 8.12
N ALA A 56 -1.77 -8.98 7.05
CA ALA A 56 -2.31 -7.98 6.12
C ALA A 56 -3.31 -7.04 6.82
N SER A 57 -4.22 -7.60 7.60
CA SER A 57 -5.23 -6.83 8.34
C SER A 57 -4.57 -5.91 9.36
N ASN A 58 -3.61 -6.43 10.11
CA ASN A 58 -2.86 -5.65 11.10
C ASN A 58 -2.07 -4.52 10.45
N PHE A 59 -1.44 -4.75 9.30
CA PHE A 59 -0.76 -3.69 8.55
C PHE A 59 -1.72 -2.54 8.19
N ILE A 60 -2.94 -2.86 7.73
CA ILE A 60 -3.93 -1.83 7.39
C ILE A 60 -4.44 -1.09 8.64
N HIS A 61 -4.67 -1.80 9.75
CA HIS A 61 -5.18 -1.18 10.96
C HIS A 61 -4.14 -0.39 11.75
N GLU A 62 -2.88 -0.82 11.74
CA GLU A 62 -1.83 -0.26 12.58
C GLU A 62 -0.89 0.65 11.80
N ASP A 63 -0.39 0.20 10.64
CA ASP A 63 0.62 0.94 9.86
C ASP A 63 0.00 1.92 8.86
N MET A 64 -1.32 1.82 8.62
CA MET A 64 -2.08 2.67 7.69
C MET A 64 -3.18 3.48 8.37
N LYS A 65 -2.96 3.84 9.65
CA LYS A 65 -3.82 4.79 10.36
C LYS A 65 -3.84 6.14 9.66
N ILE A 66 -4.98 6.83 9.72
CA ILE A 66 -5.16 8.12 9.06
C ILE A 66 -4.13 9.16 9.54
N ASP A 67 -3.73 9.10 10.81
CA ASP A 67 -2.69 9.95 11.38
C ASP A 67 -1.36 9.78 10.62
N TYR A 68 -0.95 8.54 10.34
CA TYR A 68 0.27 8.27 9.56
C TYR A 68 0.13 8.65 8.08
N VAL A 69 -1.08 8.58 7.53
CA VAL A 69 -1.34 9.08 6.17
C VAL A 69 -1.16 10.59 6.12
N TYR A 70 -1.70 11.34 7.08
CA TYR A 70 -1.51 12.78 7.17
C TYR A 70 -0.06 13.15 7.40
N ASP A 71 0.64 12.47 8.31
CA ASP A 71 2.07 12.69 8.57
C ASP A 71 2.91 12.45 7.30
N TYR A 72 2.61 11.38 6.55
CA TYR A 72 3.28 11.06 5.29
C TYR A 72 3.08 12.15 4.24
N ILE A 73 1.83 12.60 4.03
CA ILE A 73 1.52 13.65 3.04
C ILE A 73 2.16 14.98 3.43
N PHE A 74 2.07 15.36 4.72
CA PHE A 74 2.70 16.57 5.23
C PHE A 74 4.22 16.53 5.06
N HIS A 75 4.86 15.42 5.40
CA HIS A 75 6.30 15.23 5.17
C HIS A 75 6.66 15.34 3.69
N LEU A 76 5.92 14.65 2.81
CA LEU A 76 6.16 14.67 1.38
C LEU A 76 6.09 16.09 0.80
N LEU A 77 5.06 16.86 1.16
CA LEU A 77 4.90 18.24 0.71
C LEU A 77 6.01 19.15 1.25
N ASN A 78 6.43 18.97 2.51
CA ASN A 78 7.53 19.73 3.11
C ASN A 78 8.87 19.44 2.45
N GLU A 79 9.23 18.17 2.22
CA GLU A 79 10.48 17.82 1.53
C GLU A 79 10.46 18.29 0.08
N TYR A 80 9.32 18.17 -0.61
CA TYR A 80 9.18 18.68 -1.97
C TYR A 80 9.34 20.20 -2.05
N ALA A 81 8.78 20.95 -1.09
CA ALA A 81 8.88 22.40 -1.04
C ALA A 81 10.35 22.88 -0.96
N LYS A 82 11.24 22.11 -0.32
CA LYS A 82 12.69 22.42 -0.25
C LYS A 82 13.39 22.34 -1.62
N LEU A 83 12.81 21.62 -2.58
CA LEU A 83 13.35 21.49 -3.94
C LEU A 83 12.96 22.67 -4.85
N LEU A 84 12.04 23.53 -4.41
CA LEU A 84 11.59 24.68 -5.19
C LEU A 84 12.73 25.68 -5.39
N LYS A 85 13.03 25.98 -6.66
CA LYS A 85 14.07 26.96 -7.05
C LYS A 85 13.53 28.38 -7.26
N PHE A 86 12.27 28.62 -6.86
CA PHE A 86 11.60 29.89 -7.03
C PHE A 86 10.74 30.19 -5.80
N LYS A 87 10.41 31.47 -5.59
CA LYS A 87 9.46 31.89 -4.56
C LYS A 87 8.03 31.76 -5.11
N PRO A 88 7.18 30.89 -4.54
CA PRO A 88 5.80 30.74 -4.98
C PRO A 88 5.03 32.07 -4.91
N LYS A 89 4.16 32.31 -5.89
CA LYS A 89 3.23 33.45 -5.93
C LYS A 89 1.84 32.92 -6.27
N ILE A 90 0.82 33.51 -5.67
CA ILE A 90 -0.58 33.18 -5.94
C ILE A 90 -0.91 33.58 -7.39
N PRO A 91 -1.36 32.66 -8.25
CA PRO A 91 -1.70 33.00 -9.63
C PRO A 91 -2.99 33.84 -9.68
N PRO A 92 -3.14 34.76 -10.64
CA PRO A 92 -4.39 35.51 -10.84
C PRO A 92 -5.56 34.56 -11.07
N GLY A 93 -6.68 34.81 -10.40
CA GLY A 93 -7.88 33.97 -10.50
C GLY A 93 -7.83 32.68 -9.68
N ALA A 94 -6.87 32.51 -8.76
CA ALA A 94 -6.92 31.45 -7.76
C ALA A 94 -8.01 31.73 -6.73
N ASP A 95 -8.85 30.73 -6.47
CA ASP A 95 -9.80 30.73 -5.37
C ASP A 95 -9.14 30.13 -4.12
N GLU A 96 -9.33 30.80 -2.98
CA GLU A 96 -8.88 30.27 -1.69
C GLU A 96 -9.80 29.13 -1.25
N LEU A 97 -9.18 28.00 -0.90
CA LEU A 97 -9.88 26.83 -0.40
C LEU A 97 -9.77 26.80 1.13
N CYS A 98 -10.88 27.05 1.81
CA CYS A 98 -10.97 26.96 3.27
C CYS A 98 -11.53 25.58 3.66
N PRO A 99 -11.10 24.97 4.78
CA PRO A 99 -11.67 23.70 5.26
C PRO A 99 -13.20 23.73 5.36
N GLU A 100 -13.76 24.86 5.81
CA GLU A 100 -15.19 25.08 5.99
C GLU A 100 -15.94 25.10 4.66
N THR A 101 -15.28 25.52 3.57
CA THR A 101 -15.87 25.64 2.24
C THR A 101 -15.61 24.42 1.36
N MET A 102 -14.67 23.53 1.73
CA MET A 102 -14.37 22.30 0.99
C MET A 102 -15.56 21.35 0.88
N ALA A 103 -16.34 21.20 1.95
CA ALA A 103 -17.49 20.30 1.97
C ALA A 103 -18.72 20.89 1.25
N CYS A 104 -18.84 22.22 1.17
CA CYS A 104 -20.00 22.94 0.63
C CYS A 104 -20.44 22.55 -0.79
N PRO A 105 -19.54 22.35 -1.78
CA PRO A 105 -19.97 21.96 -3.13
C PRO A 105 -20.41 20.49 -3.24
N THR A 106 -20.18 19.68 -2.20
CA THR A 106 -20.52 18.26 -2.19
C THR A 106 -21.82 17.99 -1.44
N ASN A 107 -22.53 16.91 -1.82
CA ASN A 107 -23.81 16.53 -1.20
C ASN A 107 -23.80 15.07 -0.75
N GLY A 108 -24.75 14.72 0.12
CA GLY A 108 -24.96 13.34 0.58
C GLY A 108 -23.79 12.78 1.39
N ILE A 109 -23.40 11.55 1.10
CA ILE A 109 -22.38 10.80 1.85
C ILE A 109 -21.00 11.46 1.78
N HIS A 110 -20.63 12.02 0.63
CA HIS A 110 -19.34 12.68 0.46
C HIS A 110 -19.18 13.89 1.38
N ARG A 111 -20.24 14.72 1.47
CA ARG A 111 -20.27 15.85 2.38
C ARG A 111 -20.11 15.40 3.83
N LYS A 112 -20.87 14.38 4.23
CA LYS A 112 -20.78 13.81 5.58
C LYS A 112 -19.36 13.39 5.93
N PHE A 113 -18.68 12.65 5.05
CA PHE A 113 -17.29 12.23 5.29
C PHE A 113 -16.30 13.38 5.31
N MET A 114 -16.48 14.41 4.48
CA MET A 114 -15.64 15.61 4.51
C MET A 114 -15.82 16.40 5.82
N GLU A 115 -17.06 16.55 6.29
CA GLU A 115 -17.35 17.21 7.57
C GLU A 115 -16.81 16.40 8.76
N GLU A 116 -16.95 15.07 8.76
CA GLU A 116 -16.44 14.18 9.81
C GLU A 116 -14.90 14.11 9.86
N SER A 117 -14.22 14.36 8.74
CA SER A 117 -12.75 14.36 8.65
C SER A 117 -12.13 15.75 8.86
N MET A 118 -12.94 16.77 9.12
CA MET A 118 -12.47 18.13 9.30
C MET A 118 -11.67 18.27 10.61
N VAL A 119 -10.42 18.71 10.48
CA VAL A 119 -9.53 18.98 11.63
C VAL A 119 -9.86 20.35 12.19
N LEU A 120 -10.50 20.39 13.36
CA LEU A 120 -10.96 21.63 14.01
C LEU A 120 -9.84 22.42 14.69
N SER A 121 -8.76 21.73 15.07
CA SER A 121 -7.61 22.33 15.73
C SER A 121 -6.33 21.58 15.37
N PRO A 122 -5.18 22.27 15.27
CA PRO A 122 -3.90 21.59 15.12
C PRO A 122 -3.66 20.65 16.31
N SER A 123 -2.89 19.60 16.08
CA SER A 123 -2.46 18.69 17.14
C SER A 123 -1.50 19.43 18.09
N ASP A 124 -1.68 19.24 19.40
CA ASP A 124 -0.72 19.68 20.43
C ASP A 124 0.53 18.78 20.47
N ALA A 125 0.48 17.62 19.82
CA ALA A 125 1.62 16.72 19.72
C ALA A 125 2.63 17.24 18.69
N ILE A 126 3.91 17.14 19.04
CA ILE A 126 5.00 17.46 18.12
C ILE A 126 4.95 16.45 16.95
N PRO A 127 5.07 16.90 15.69
CA PRO A 127 5.12 15.98 14.54
C PRO A 127 6.18 14.90 14.75
N CYS A 128 5.87 13.66 14.38
CA CYS A 128 6.84 12.59 14.47
C CYS A 128 8.05 12.92 13.57
N THR A 129 9.27 12.72 14.08
CA THR A 129 10.47 12.84 13.25
C THR A 129 10.64 11.56 12.47
N LEU A 130 10.50 11.63 11.15
CA LEU A 130 10.79 10.49 10.30
C LEU A 130 12.29 10.17 10.38
N PRO A 131 12.65 8.89 10.48
CA PRO A 131 14.05 8.49 10.47
C PRO A 131 14.71 8.97 9.18
N PRO A 132 16.02 9.31 9.24
CA PRO A 132 16.74 9.78 8.06
C PRO A 132 16.66 8.74 6.93
N HIS A 133 16.65 9.23 5.70
CA HIS A 133 16.61 8.34 4.53
C HIS A 133 17.87 7.46 4.50
N ASP A 134 17.67 6.15 4.65
CA ASP A 134 18.71 5.14 4.49
C ASP A 134 18.46 4.34 3.21
N PRO A 135 19.27 4.54 2.15
CA PRO A 135 19.15 3.79 0.90
C PRO A 135 19.31 2.27 1.08
N SER A 136 20.05 1.82 2.10
CA SER A 136 20.29 0.40 2.36
C SER A 136 19.02 -0.32 2.85
N VAL A 137 18.18 0.37 3.62
CA VAL A 137 16.87 -0.14 4.07
C VAL A 137 15.95 -0.33 2.86
N LEU A 138 15.94 0.61 1.92
CA LEU A 138 15.13 0.49 0.71
C LEU A 138 15.62 -0.65 -0.20
N GLY A 139 16.94 -0.78 -0.37
CA GLY A 139 17.55 -1.86 -1.13
C GLY A 139 17.21 -3.24 -0.54
N SER A 140 17.44 -3.43 0.75
CA SER A 140 17.15 -4.70 1.43
C SER A 140 15.67 -5.06 1.42
N LEU A 141 14.76 -4.08 1.54
CA LEU A 141 13.33 -4.31 1.42
C LEU A 141 12.95 -4.77 0.01
N ARG A 142 13.51 -4.13 -1.02
CA ARG A 142 13.28 -4.51 -2.42
C ARG A 142 13.77 -5.92 -2.70
N ASP A 143 14.99 -6.26 -2.28
CA ASP A 143 15.57 -7.59 -2.46
C ASP A 143 14.73 -8.67 -1.76
N ARG A 144 14.26 -8.38 -0.53
CA ARG A 144 13.38 -9.27 0.21
C ARG A 144 12.06 -9.52 -0.55
N LYS A 145 11.45 -8.48 -1.10
CA LYS A 145 10.21 -8.59 -1.89
C LYS A 145 10.44 -9.42 -3.15
N ASP A 146 11.50 -9.12 -3.90
CA ASP A 146 11.84 -9.84 -5.13
C ASP A 146 12.13 -11.32 -4.86
N LYS A 147 12.86 -11.64 -3.77
CA LYS A 147 13.13 -13.01 -3.35
C LYS A 147 11.85 -13.78 -3.01
N SER A 148 10.97 -13.20 -2.19
CA SER A 148 9.70 -13.85 -1.83
C SER A 148 8.79 -14.05 -3.04
N THR A 149 8.73 -13.09 -3.96
CA THR A 149 7.95 -13.25 -5.20
C THR A 149 8.52 -14.38 -6.07
N LYS A 150 9.83 -14.43 -6.30
CA LYS A 150 10.47 -15.50 -7.08
C LYS A 150 10.25 -16.88 -6.46
N GLN A 151 10.24 -16.97 -5.13
CA GLN A 151 9.95 -18.21 -4.42
C GLN A 151 8.55 -18.74 -4.72
N VAL A 152 7.53 -17.88 -4.65
CA VAL A 152 6.15 -18.25 -5.02
C VAL A 152 6.07 -18.64 -6.50
N GLU A 153 6.75 -17.90 -7.37
CA GLU A 153 6.81 -18.21 -8.79
C GLU A 153 7.43 -19.60 -9.04
N SER A 154 8.50 -19.97 -8.33
CA SER A 154 9.09 -21.32 -8.41
C SER A 154 8.10 -22.42 -8.00
N TRP A 155 7.43 -22.24 -6.86
CA TRP A 155 6.44 -23.21 -6.39
C TRP A 155 5.28 -23.39 -7.37
N GLU A 156 4.81 -22.28 -7.97
CA GLU A 156 3.76 -22.33 -8.99
C GLU A 156 4.23 -23.12 -10.23
N ASN A 157 5.44 -22.88 -10.72
CA ASN A 157 5.99 -23.60 -11.88
C ASN A 157 6.09 -25.11 -11.58
N GLU A 158 6.68 -25.49 -10.44
CA GLU A 158 6.85 -26.88 -10.03
C GLU A 158 5.49 -27.61 -9.89
N TYR A 159 4.48 -26.91 -9.38
CA TYR A 159 3.13 -27.45 -9.25
C TYR A 159 2.52 -27.81 -10.61
N TRP A 160 2.61 -26.90 -11.58
CA TRP A 160 2.08 -27.13 -12.93
C TRP A 160 2.87 -28.17 -13.72
N GLU A 161 4.21 -28.20 -13.59
CA GLU A 161 5.06 -29.23 -14.23
C GLU A 161 4.71 -30.64 -13.75
N LYS A 162 4.49 -30.82 -12.45
CA LYS A 162 4.08 -32.12 -11.88
C LYS A 162 2.71 -32.54 -12.40
N LEU A 163 1.75 -31.62 -12.47
CA LEU A 163 0.41 -31.91 -13.00
C LEU A 163 0.43 -32.34 -14.46
N ILE A 164 1.25 -31.70 -15.29
CA ILE A 164 1.39 -32.05 -16.71
C ILE A 164 2.00 -33.45 -16.86
N THR A 165 2.99 -33.78 -16.02
CA THR A 165 3.68 -35.08 -16.04
C THR A 165 2.79 -36.22 -15.57
N VAL A 166 1.88 -35.97 -14.62
CA VAL A 166 0.91 -36.98 -14.14
C VAL A 166 -0.20 -37.25 -15.16
N CYS A 167 -0.52 -36.30 -16.02
CA CYS A 167 -1.54 -36.43 -17.06
C CYS A 167 -1.01 -36.94 -18.42
N SER A 168 0.31 -37.19 -18.54
CA SER A 168 0.98 -37.70 -19.74
C SER A 168 1.30 -39.19 -19.59
#